data_AF-A0A497L884-F1
#
_entry.id   AF-A0A497L884-F1
#
_cell.length_a   1.000
_cell.length_b   1.000
_cell.length_c   1.000
_cell.angle_alpha   90.00
_cell.angle_beta   90.00
_cell.angle_gamma   90.00
#
_symmetry.space_group_name_H-M   'P 1'
#
loop_
_entity.id
_entity.type
_entity.pdbx_description
1 polymer ?
#
loop_
_entity_poly.entity_id
_entity_poly.type
_entity_poly.pdbx_seq_one_letter_code
_entity_poly.pdbx_strand_id
1 'polypeptide(L)'
;MALADTQGAAQALADYLGVSPDSVGDFAVDSAYSLADLGVYSRAEAWALLASLTLKDDDSFSALAYVLSKEGEKERALEFYRRAVELDSSATNLYNLAYIYDELGDYESAKRLYKLALKKTPSDETIHLNLGNAFWNLGDVRGAEAHYREALRLNPRYYNAAFNLALAYRERGYYEPALHYALEAYSLDSSDYDIYMLIAGLYESLEDYGKEAAVLRRAWERFPDSAQVGYYLARAYRMAGDTEKAFRAYREVIERFPRFAEAYAGMAELLGEGVSSDESDSWDLGSLSFGATKKWGAGISYDSRYFQETVYREELVVMD
;
A
#
# COMPACT_ATOMS: atom_id res chain seq x y z
N MET A 1 23.86 26.46 31.21
CA MET A 1 23.47 25.04 31.34
C MET A 1 24.74 24.23 31.21
N ALA A 2 25.13 23.53 32.27
CA ALA A 2 26.37 22.78 32.34
C ALA A 2 26.40 21.75 31.20
N LEU A 3 27.48 21.75 30.41
CA LEU A 3 27.89 20.56 29.68
C LEU A 3 28.09 19.48 30.75
N ALA A 4 27.09 18.63 30.95
CA ALA A 4 27.26 17.41 31.73
C ALA A 4 28.50 16.70 31.15
N ASP A 5 29.35 16.15 32.01
CA ASP A 5 30.59 15.49 31.64
C ASP A 5 30.32 14.31 30.70
N THR A 6 30.19 14.59 29.40
CA THR A 6 29.87 13.61 28.36
C THR A 6 31.01 12.62 28.21
N GLN A 7 32.25 13.01 28.53
CA GLN A 7 33.40 12.11 28.54
C GLN A 7 33.33 11.12 29.71
N GLY A 8 33.03 11.59 30.92
CA GLY A 8 32.83 10.71 32.08
C GLY A 8 31.66 9.74 31.90
N ALA A 9 30.56 10.22 31.32
CA ALA A 9 29.40 9.38 30.98
C ALA A 9 29.73 8.33 29.90
N ALA A 10 30.44 8.73 28.85
CA ALA A 10 30.88 7.81 27.79
C ALA A 10 31.83 6.74 28.34
N GLN A 11 32.79 7.11 29.19
CA GLN A 11 33.70 6.15 29.83
C GLN A 11 32.96 5.12 30.69
N ALA A 12 32.04 5.56 31.55
CA ALA A 12 31.29 4.65 32.41
C ALA A 12 30.40 3.69 31.61
N LEU A 13 29.82 4.17 30.51
CA LEU A 13 29.03 3.35 29.62
C LEU A 13 29.90 2.37 28.81
N ALA A 14 31.08 2.80 28.37
CA ALA A 14 32.06 1.95 27.69
C ALA A 14 32.48 0.77 28.57
N ASP A 15 32.78 1.03 29.84
CA ASP A 15 33.14 0.01 30.83
C ASP A 15 32.00 -1.00 31.05
N TYR A 16 30.75 -0.53 31.08
CA TYR A 16 29.56 -1.38 31.22
C TYR A 16 29.31 -2.26 29.99
N LEU A 17 29.46 -1.69 28.79
CA LEU A 17 29.25 -2.38 27.52
C LEU A 17 30.44 -3.27 27.11
N GLY A 18 31.60 -3.08 27.73
CA GLY A 18 32.84 -3.77 27.36
C GLY A 18 33.42 -3.28 26.02
N VAL A 19 33.23 -2.01 25.68
CA VAL A 19 33.72 -1.37 24.44
C VAL A 19 34.70 -0.24 24.75
N SER A 20 35.36 0.31 23.73
CA SER A 20 36.19 1.52 23.90
C SER A 20 35.29 2.75 24.09
N PRO A 21 35.68 3.74 24.92
CA PRO A 21 34.97 5.03 25.02
C PRO A 21 34.72 5.70 23.67
N ASP A 22 35.69 5.60 22.76
CA ASP A 22 35.59 6.18 21.41
C ASP A 22 34.54 5.48 20.53
N SER A 23 34.26 4.19 20.78
CA SER A 23 33.27 3.41 20.03
C SER A 23 31.84 3.48 20.61
N VAL A 24 31.64 4.19 21.73
CA VAL A 24 30.32 4.30 22.35
C VAL A 24 29.32 4.98 21.43
N GLY A 25 29.76 5.96 20.64
CA GLY A 25 28.93 6.63 19.64
C GLY A 25 28.43 5.67 18.56
N ASP A 26 29.34 4.95 17.92
CA ASP A 26 29.01 3.99 16.86
C ASP A 26 28.10 2.87 17.39
N PHE A 27 28.42 2.33 18.58
CA PHE A 27 27.56 1.34 19.24
C PHE A 27 26.15 1.88 19.51
N ALA A 28 26.04 3.17 19.87
CA ALA A 28 24.77 3.83 20.10
C ALA A 28 23.97 3.99 18.79
N VAL A 29 24.63 4.31 17.68
CA VAL A 29 24.01 4.35 16.34
C VAL A 29 23.43 2.97 15.97
N ASP A 30 24.24 1.91 16.06
CA ASP A 30 23.81 0.55 15.74
C ASP A 30 22.65 0.08 16.63
N SER A 31 22.72 0.41 17.93
CA SER A 31 21.67 0.11 18.90
C SER A 31 20.37 0.85 18.59
N ALA A 32 20.45 2.11 18.18
CA ALA A 32 19.29 2.91 17.81
C ALA A 32 18.54 2.29 16.62
N TYR A 33 19.25 1.98 15.53
CA TYR A 33 18.65 1.33 14.36
C TYR A 33 18.01 -0.01 14.72
N SER A 34 18.76 -0.88 15.40
CA SER A 34 18.30 -2.22 15.77
C SER A 34 17.06 -2.19 16.66
N LEU A 35 17.01 -1.29 17.64
CA LEU A 35 15.87 -1.17 18.55
C LEU A 35 14.65 -0.55 17.86
N ALA A 36 14.85 0.39 16.93
CA ALA A 36 13.76 0.95 16.14
C ALA A 36 13.13 -0.10 15.22
N ASP A 37 13.94 -0.96 14.60
CA ASP A 37 13.46 -2.08 13.78
C ASP A 37 12.66 -3.11 14.60
N LEU A 38 12.97 -3.24 15.89
CA LEU A 38 12.22 -4.06 16.84
C LEU A 38 10.98 -3.35 17.44
N GLY A 39 10.71 -2.10 17.06
CA GLY A 39 9.61 -1.29 17.60
C GLY A 39 9.82 -0.82 19.04
N VAL A 40 11.05 -0.88 19.57
CA VAL A 40 11.40 -0.48 20.95
C VAL A 40 11.84 0.98 20.96
N TYR A 41 10.91 1.83 20.55
CA TYR A 41 11.10 3.25 20.23
C TYR A 41 11.72 4.09 21.33
N SER A 42 11.18 4.09 22.56
CA SER A 42 11.74 4.92 23.64
C SER A 42 13.20 4.58 24.00
N ARG A 43 13.63 3.33 23.80
CA ARG A 43 15.04 2.95 23.99
C ARG A 43 15.88 3.34 22.77
N ALA A 44 15.34 3.14 21.57
CA ALA A 44 15.99 3.56 20.34
C ALA A 44 16.27 5.07 20.36
N GLU A 45 15.31 5.90 20.79
CA GLU A 45 15.47 7.36 20.84
C GLU A 45 16.56 7.75 21.85
N ALA A 46 16.60 7.09 23.01
CA ALA A 46 17.64 7.33 24.01
C ALA A 46 19.06 7.03 23.47
N TRP A 47 19.22 5.93 22.74
CA TRP A 47 20.49 5.58 22.09
C TRP A 47 20.85 6.57 20.97
N ALA A 48 19.87 6.96 20.14
CA ALA A 48 20.11 7.91 19.07
C ALA A 48 20.45 9.32 19.58
N LEU A 49 19.80 9.77 20.67
CA LEU A 49 20.14 11.01 21.35
C LEU A 49 21.55 10.96 21.92
N LEU A 50 21.93 9.84 22.54
CA LEU A 50 23.31 9.65 23.02
C LEU A 50 24.31 9.78 21.86
N ALA A 51 24.09 9.06 20.75
CA ALA A 51 24.94 9.11 19.57
C ALA A 51 25.07 10.55 19.03
N SER A 52 23.96 11.27 18.89
CA SER A 52 23.96 12.64 18.36
C SER A 52 24.66 13.66 19.27
N LEU A 53 24.74 13.38 20.59
CA LEU A 53 25.45 14.20 21.55
C LEU A 53 26.95 13.88 21.63
N THR A 54 27.34 12.63 21.35
CA THR A 54 28.74 12.17 21.41
C THR A 54 29.47 12.40 20.09
N LEU A 55 28.90 11.93 18.97
CA LEU A 55 29.52 11.97 17.65
C LEU A 55 29.32 13.31 16.94
N LYS A 56 28.07 13.79 16.90
CA LYS A 56 27.67 15.03 16.20
C LYS A 56 28.01 15.03 14.70
N ASP A 57 27.98 13.87 14.09
CA ASP A 57 28.17 13.63 12.67
C ASP A 57 26.83 13.35 11.96
N ASP A 58 26.88 13.12 10.65
CA ASP A 58 25.69 12.84 9.86
C ASP A 58 25.05 11.50 10.21
N ASP A 59 25.85 10.45 10.48
CA ASP A 59 25.35 9.12 10.84
C ASP A 59 24.52 9.16 12.13
N SER A 60 25.00 9.85 13.17
CA SER A 60 24.26 9.98 14.43
C SER A 60 22.98 10.80 14.30
N PHE A 61 22.95 11.84 13.45
CA PHE A 61 21.71 12.56 13.16
C PHE A 61 20.75 11.77 12.29
N SER A 62 21.25 11.00 11.32
CA SER A 62 20.46 10.07 10.51
C SER A 62 19.82 8.97 11.35
N ALA A 63 20.54 8.44 12.35
CA ALA A 63 19.99 7.46 13.28
C ALA A 63 18.85 8.04 14.11
N LEU A 64 19.03 9.24 14.67
CA LEU A 64 17.96 9.92 15.41
C LEU A 64 16.75 10.22 14.54
N ALA A 65 16.98 10.72 13.34
CA ALA A 65 15.91 10.97 12.38
C ALA A 65 15.15 9.69 12.01
N TYR A 66 15.85 8.57 11.83
CA TYR A 66 15.24 7.27 11.55
C TYR A 66 14.32 6.81 12.69
N VAL A 67 14.80 6.86 13.93
CA VAL A 67 13.99 6.48 15.10
C VAL A 67 12.71 7.33 15.17
N LEU A 68 12.85 8.65 15.07
CA LEU A 68 11.72 9.58 15.10
C LEU A 68 10.73 9.31 13.97
N SER A 69 11.23 8.99 12.78
CA SER A 69 10.39 8.63 11.64
C SER A 69 9.58 7.36 11.90
N LYS A 70 10.17 6.34 12.56
CA LYS A 70 9.47 5.10 12.91
C LYS A 70 8.44 5.28 14.02
N GLU A 71 8.67 6.23 14.92
CA GLU A 71 7.71 6.65 15.94
C GLU A 71 6.52 7.45 15.38
N GLY A 72 6.62 7.93 14.13
CA GLY A 72 5.60 8.77 13.49
C GLY A 72 5.82 10.26 13.68
N GLU A 73 6.92 10.67 14.34
CA GLU A 73 7.33 12.06 14.57
C GLU A 73 8.03 12.63 13.32
N LYS A 74 7.34 12.61 12.18
CA LYS A 74 7.90 12.88 10.86
C LYS A 74 8.49 14.29 10.71
N GLU A 75 7.87 15.29 11.32
CA GLU A 75 8.37 16.67 11.30
C GLU A 75 9.67 16.83 12.09
N ARG A 76 9.82 16.12 13.22
CA ARG A 76 11.07 16.10 13.99
C ARG A 76 12.16 15.34 13.23
N ALA A 77 11.82 14.21 12.62
CA ALA A 77 12.74 13.46 11.78
C ALA A 77 13.29 14.31 10.62
N LEU A 78 12.43 15.12 9.98
CA LEU A 78 12.83 16.02 8.90
C LEU A 78 13.93 17.01 9.33
N GLU A 79 13.87 17.54 10.55
CA GLU A 79 14.91 18.45 11.06
C GLU A 79 16.27 17.75 11.12
N PHE A 80 16.33 16.54 11.66
CA PHE A 80 17.58 15.81 11.83
C PHE A 80 18.13 15.25 10.52
N TYR A 81 17.27 14.78 9.60
CA TYR A 81 17.73 14.41 8.25
C TYR A 81 18.31 15.61 7.48
N ARG A 82 17.76 16.81 7.65
CA ARG A 82 18.36 18.03 7.07
C ARG A 82 19.76 18.28 7.62
N ARG A 83 19.94 18.18 8.94
CA ARG A 83 21.26 18.33 9.57
C ARG A 83 22.25 17.27 9.08
N ALA A 84 21.83 16.02 8.93
CA ALA A 84 22.68 14.97 8.37
C ALA A 84 23.14 15.32 6.94
N VAL A 85 22.23 15.79 6.07
CA VAL A 85 22.58 16.21 4.70
C VAL A 85 23.48 17.45 4.65
N GLU A 86 23.33 18.39 5.61
CA GLU A 86 24.19 19.56 5.74
C GLU A 86 25.63 19.19 6.09
N LEU A 87 25.82 18.14 6.89
CA LEU A 87 27.15 17.62 7.27
C LEU A 87 27.75 16.76 6.15
N ASP A 88 26.99 15.81 5.63
CA ASP A 88 27.35 15.04 4.45
C ASP A 88 26.15 14.81 3.53
N SER A 89 26.24 15.36 2.32
CA SER A 89 25.29 15.12 1.25
C SER A 89 25.58 13.79 0.53
N SER A 90 25.75 12.70 1.26
CA SER A 90 25.92 11.35 0.70
C SER A 90 24.66 10.90 -0.05
N ALA A 91 24.76 9.85 -0.87
CA ALA A 91 23.59 9.28 -1.55
C ALA A 91 22.54 8.81 -0.53
N THR A 92 22.99 8.15 0.54
CA THR A 92 22.16 7.65 1.64
C THR A 92 21.44 8.77 2.37
N ASN A 93 22.13 9.83 2.79
CA ASN A 93 21.50 10.94 3.51
C ASN A 93 20.51 11.69 2.62
N LEU A 94 20.84 11.89 1.33
CA LEU A 94 19.91 12.49 0.36
C LEU A 94 18.66 11.62 0.14
N TYR A 95 18.83 10.29 0.06
CA TYR A 95 17.72 9.34 -0.04
C TYR A 95 16.84 9.38 1.22
N ASN A 96 17.42 9.34 2.42
CA ASN A 96 16.67 9.37 3.67
C ASN A 96 15.89 10.68 3.84
N LEU A 97 16.50 11.81 3.49
CA LEU A 97 15.80 13.10 3.49
C LEU A 97 14.69 13.13 2.42
N ALA A 98 14.91 12.55 1.23
CA ALA A 98 13.87 12.44 0.21
C ALA A 98 12.69 11.58 0.69
N TYR A 99 12.98 10.47 1.36
CA TYR A 99 11.98 9.55 1.90
C TYR A 99 11.08 10.23 2.93
N ILE A 100 11.64 11.01 3.86
CA ILE A 100 10.80 11.71 4.84
C ILE A 100 9.92 12.80 4.19
N TYR A 101 10.38 13.44 3.12
CA TYR A 101 9.55 14.36 2.34
C TYR A 101 8.40 13.66 1.63
N ASP A 102 8.64 12.48 1.07
CA ASP A 102 7.63 11.63 0.43
C ASP A 102 6.55 11.22 1.45
N GLU A 103 6.98 10.77 2.64
CA GLU A 103 6.12 10.43 3.77
C GLU A 103 5.29 11.60 4.32
N LEU A 104 5.73 12.83 4.07
CA LEU A 104 5.04 14.07 4.42
C LEU A 104 4.18 14.63 3.26
N GLY A 105 4.18 13.96 2.10
CA GLY A 105 3.44 14.38 0.91
C GLY A 105 4.09 15.51 0.11
N ASP A 106 5.31 15.96 0.44
CA ASP A 106 6.07 16.92 -0.37
C ASP A 106 6.87 16.18 -1.46
N TYR A 107 6.10 15.65 -2.43
CA TYR A 107 6.64 14.86 -3.53
C TYR A 107 7.59 15.66 -4.44
N GLU A 108 7.45 16.99 -4.50
CA GLU A 108 8.37 17.84 -5.27
C GLU A 108 9.75 17.89 -4.62
N SER A 109 9.83 18.05 -3.30
CA SER A 109 11.10 17.99 -2.56
C SER A 109 11.71 16.59 -2.61
N ALA A 110 10.89 15.54 -2.41
CA ALA A 110 11.33 14.15 -2.55
C ALA A 110 11.94 13.87 -3.93
N LYS A 111 11.23 14.20 -5.02
CA LYS A 111 11.72 14.05 -6.40
C LYS A 111 13.06 14.74 -6.64
N ARG A 112 13.24 15.97 -6.13
CA ARG A 112 14.53 16.69 -6.29
C ARG A 112 15.67 15.96 -5.57
N LEU A 113 15.45 15.51 -4.35
CA LEU A 113 16.48 14.86 -3.53
C LEU A 113 16.80 13.44 -4.03
N TYR A 114 15.80 12.64 -4.41
CA TYR A 114 16.02 11.36 -5.05
C TYR A 114 16.86 11.49 -6.34
N LYS A 115 16.60 12.53 -7.17
CA LYS A 115 17.45 12.81 -8.34
C LYS A 115 18.90 13.16 -7.97
N LEU A 116 19.13 13.83 -6.83
CA LEU A 116 20.48 14.11 -6.35
C LEU A 116 21.17 12.85 -5.82
N ALA A 117 20.45 12.01 -5.08
CA ALA A 117 20.93 10.72 -4.61
C ALA A 117 21.33 9.82 -5.80
N LEU A 118 20.46 9.72 -6.81
CA LEU A 118 20.71 8.93 -8.01
C LEU A 118 21.90 9.42 -8.84
N LYS A 119 22.22 10.72 -8.84
CA LYS A 119 23.45 11.22 -9.49
C LYS A 119 24.71 10.65 -8.85
N LYS A 120 24.67 10.29 -7.56
CA LYS A 120 25.78 9.69 -6.81
C LYS A 120 25.79 8.17 -6.92
N THR A 121 24.62 7.55 -6.94
CA THR A 121 24.45 6.09 -7.08
C THR A 121 23.47 5.75 -8.23
N PRO A 122 23.89 5.85 -9.50
CA PRO A 122 22.98 5.72 -10.64
C PRO A 122 22.36 4.33 -10.83
N SER A 123 22.87 3.32 -10.12
CA SER A 123 22.46 1.92 -10.25
C SER A 123 21.68 1.42 -9.03
N ASP A 124 21.16 2.32 -8.20
CA ASP A 124 20.36 1.97 -7.02
C ASP A 124 18.89 1.80 -7.42
N GLU A 125 18.40 0.56 -7.40
CA GLU A 125 17.04 0.23 -7.79
C GLU A 125 15.99 0.79 -6.82
N THR A 126 16.32 0.95 -5.54
CA THR A 126 15.41 1.47 -4.51
C THR A 126 15.19 2.97 -4.71
N ILE A 127 16.25 3.72 -5.01
CA ILE A 127 16.13 5.15 -5.37
C ILE A 127 15.30 5.30 -6.65
N HIS A 128 15.50 4.43 -7.64
CA HIS A 128 14.67 4.43 -8.85
C HIS A 128 13.19 4.16 -8.54
N LEU A 129 12.87 3.15 -7.73
CA LEU A 129 11.49 2.86 -7.33
C LEU A 129 10.84 4.07 -6.66
N ASN A 130 11.48 4.64 -5.64
CA ASN A 130 10.89 5.74 -4.87
C ASN A 130 10.83 7.05 -5.65
N LEU A 131 11.78 7.31 -6.55
CA LEU A 131 11.68 8.41 -7.49
C LEU A 131 10.47 8.21 -8.42
N GLY A 132 10.25 6.98 -8.89
CA GLY A 132 9.05 6.63 -9.66
C GLY A 132 7.75 6.90 -8.88
N ASN A 133 7.70 6.53 -7.61
CA ASN A 133 6.56 6.81 -6.72
C ASN A 133 6.31 8.33 -6.59
N ALA A 134 7.37 9.12 -6.40
CA ALA A 134 7.25 10.57 -6.34
C ALA A 134 6.72 11.17 -7.66
N PHE A 135 7.14 10.66 -8.82
CA PHE A 135 6.56 11.07 -10.12
C PHE A 135 5.08 10.67 -10.24
N TRP A 136 4.71 9.46 -9.80
CA TRP A 136 3.34 8.97 -9.79
C TRP A 136 2.42 9.87 -8.97
N ASN A 137 2.82 10.19 -7.74
CA ASN A 137 2.06 11.05 -6.83
C ASN A 137 1.92 12.49 -7.36
N LEU A 138 2.84 12.93 -8.23
CA LEU A 138 2.75 14.21 -8.95
C LEU A 138 1.91 14.14 -10.24
N GLY A 139 1.33 12.97 -10.56
CA GLY A 139 0.54 12.74 -11.77
C GLY A 139 1.36 12.52 -13.04
N ASP A 140 2.70 12.46 -12.96
CA ASP A 140 3.56 12.17 -14.10
C ASP A 140 3.79 10.66 -14.23
N VAL A 141 2.75 9.99 -14.74
CA VAL A 141 2.75 8.53 -14.93
C VAL A 141 3.86 8.08 -15.90
N ARG A 142 4.24 8.91 -16.88
CA ARG A 142 5.32 8.59 -17.83
C ARG A 142 6.69 8.61 -17.15
N GLY A 143 6.93 9.61 -16.29
CA GLY A 143 8.13 9.69 -15.47
C GLY A 143 8.23 8.50 -14.51
N ALA A 144 7.11 8.13 -13.89
CA ALA A 144 7.03 6.96 -13.01
C ALA A 144 7.40 5.66 -13.74
N GLU A 145 6.77 5.38 -14.88
CA GLU A 145 7.03 4.22 -15.73
C GLU A 145 8.52 4.09 -16.09
N ALA A 146 9.17 5.19 -16.47
CA ALA A 146 10.59 5.17 -16.84
C ALA A 146 11.48 4.72 -15.68
N HIS A 147 11.19 5.18 -14.46
CA HIS A 147 11.97 4.83 -13.28
C HIS A 147 11.65 3.43 -12.73
N TYR A 148 10.39 2.99 -12.77
CA TYR A 148 10.05 1.60 -12.44
C TYR A 148 10.71 0.60 -13.39
N ARG A 149 10.75 0.92 -14.70
CA ARG A 149 11.45 0.09 -15.69
C ARG A 149 12.95 0.00 -15.38
N GLU A 150 13.58 1.11 -14.98
CA GLU A 150 15.00 1.10 -14.63
C GLU A 150 15.28 0.33 -13.34
N ALA A 151 14.43 0.47 -12.32
CA ALA A 151 14.50 -0.35 -11.11
C ALA A 151 14.42 -1.86 -11.44
N LEU A 152 13.49 -2.25 -12.31
CA LEU A 152 13.33 -3.64 -12.75
C LEU A 152 14.48 -4.11 -13.66
N ARG A 153 15.09 -3.21 -14.44
CA ARG A 153 16.30 -3.52 -15.23
C ARG A 153 17.50 -3.82 -14.34
N LEU A 154 17.65 -3.08 -13.24
CA LEU A 154 18.70 -3.27 -12.24
C LEU A 154 18.47 -4.52 -11.40
N ASN A 155 17.22 -4.74 -10.99
CA ASN A 155 16.80 -5.91 -10.22
C ASN A 155 15.54 -6.54 -10.84
N PRO A 156 15.70 -7.55 -11.73
CA PRO A 156 14.58 -8.23 -12.38
C PRO A 156 13.63 -8.99 -11.44
N ARG A 157 14.01 -9.16 -10.16
CA ARG A 157 13.18 -9.84 -9.14
C ARG A 157 12.57 -8.87 -8.14
N TYR A 158 12.48 -7.59 -8.50
CA TYR A 158 11.95 -6.57 -7.60
C TYR A 158 10.42 -6.45 -7.71
N TYR A 159 9.71 -7.13 -6.82
CA TYR A 159 8.24 -7.18 -6.79
C TYR A 159 7.58 -5.80 -6.91
N ASN A 160 7.95 -4.85 -6.03
CA ASN A 160 7.36 -3.50 -6.03
C ASN A 160 7.55 -2.76 -7.36
N ALA A 161 8.70 -2.94 -8.02
CA ALA A 161 8.95 -2.31 -9.31
C ALA A 161 8.07 -2.90 -10.43
N ALA A 162 7.92 -4.23 -10.47
CA ALA A 162 7.04 -4.91 -11.42
C ALA A 162 5.56 -4.55 -11.18
N PHE A 163 5.13 -4.55 -9.91
CA PHE A 163 3.78 -4.17 -9.51
C PHE A 163 3.45 -2.71 -9.89
N ASN A 164 4.32 -1.77 -9.53
CA ASN A 164 4.12 -0.35 -9.84
C ASN A 164 4.22 -0.07 -11.35
N LEU A 165 5.06 -0.81 -12.08
CA LEU A 165 5.10 -0.71 -13.54
C LEU A 165 3.81 -1.21 -14.19
N ALA A 166 3.24 -2.31 -13.68
CA ALA A 166 1.92 -2.79 -14.12
C ALA A 166 0.82 -1.75 -13.88
N LEU A 167 0.80 -1.09 -12.71
CA LEU A 167 -0.11 0.02 -12.43
C LEU A 167 0.10 1.19 -13.40
N ALA A 168 1.36 1.54 -13.70
CA ALA A 168 1.68 2.61 -14.65
C ALA A 168 1.15 2.34 -16.07
N TYR A 169 1.28 1.10 -16.54
CA TYR A 169 0.72 0.71 -17.83
C TYR A 169 -0.81 0.68 -17.82
N ARG A 170 -1.42 0.19 -16.73
CA ARG A 170 -2.88 0.15 -16.57
C ARG A 170 -3.48 1.55 -16.62
N GLU A 171 -2.91 2.50 -15.88
CA GLU A 171 -3.37 3.89 -15.84
C GLU A 171 -3.31 4.56 -17.22
N ARG A 172 -2.36 4.14 -18.05
CA ARG A 172 -2.21 4.61 -19.43
C ARG A 172 -3.07 3.85 -20.44
N GLY A 173 -3.86 2.87 -20.01
CA GLY A 173 -4.72 2.05 -20.87
C GLY A 173 -3.99 0.97 -21.68
N TYR A 174 -2.73 0.66 -21.34
CA TYR A 174 -1.96 -0.41 -21.99
C TYR A 174 -2.10 -1.71 -21.19
N TYR A 175 -3.23 -2.40 -21.36
CA TYR A 175 -3.60 -3.52 -20.50
C TYR A 175 -2.76 -4.78 -20.71
N GLU A 176 -2.30 -5.08 -21.93
CA GLU A 176 -1.47 -6.27 -22.18
C GLU A 176 -0.06 -6.14 -21.57
N PRO A 177 0.68 -5.02 -21.74
CA PRO A 177 1.91 -4.80 -20.99
C PRO A 177 1.69 -4.78 -19.48
N ALA A 178 0.59 -4.18 -19.00
CA ALA A 178 0.27 -4.18 -17.57
C ALA A 178 0.09 -5.61 -17.04
N LEU A 179 -0.65 -6.45 -17.77
CA LEU A 179 -0.87 -7.85 -17.40
C LEU A 179 0.43 -8.64 -17.39
N HIS A 180 1.32 -8.43 -18.35
CA HIS A 180 2.63 -9.06 -18.36
C HIS A 180 3.41 -8.79 -17.07
N TYR A 181 3.57 -7.51 -16.67
CA TYR A 181 4.30 -7.15 -15.46
C TYR A 181 3.57 -7.53 -14.17
N ALA A 182 2.23 -7.52 -14.17
CA ALA A 182 1.46 -8.02 -13.03
C ALA A 182 1.67 -9.52 -12.83
N LEU A 183 1.70 -10.32 -13.90
CA LEU A 183 1.99 -11.76 -13.81
C LEU A 183 3.44 -12.03 -13.38
N GLU A 184 4.41 -11.18 -13.78
CA GLU A 184 5.77 -11.25 -13.25
C GLU A 184 5.81 -10.98 -11.76
N ALA A 185 5.18 -9.90 -11.28
CA ALA A 185 5.08 -9.58 -9.85
C ALA A 185 4.42 -10.73 -9.07
N TYR A 186 3.30 -11.27 -9.58
CA TYR A 186 2.62 -12.43 -9.01
C TYR A 186 3.51 -13.67 -8.90
N SER A 187 4.41 -13.89 -9.87
CA SER A 187 5.33 -15.02 -9.84
C SER A 187 6.44 -14.87 -8.79
N LEU A 188 6.76 -13.63 -8.39
CA LEU A 188 7.74 -13.32 -7.35
C LEU A 188 7.13 -13.44 -5.96
N ASP A 189 5.93 -12.89 -5.79
CA ASP A 189 5.13 -12.98 -4.57
C ASP A 189 3.63 -13.01 -4.91
N SER A 190 2.98 -14.10 -4.50
CA SER A 190 1.54 -14.33 -4.70
C SER A 190 0.75 -14.26 -3.37
N SER A 191 1.35 -13.69 -2.32
CA SER A 191 0.76 -13.57 -0.99
C SER A 191 -0.05 -12.28 -0.79
N ASP A 192 0.22 -11.28 -1.64
CA ASP A 192 -0.45 -9.98 -1.63
C ASP A 192 -1.89 -10.09 -2.16
N TYR A 193 -2.82 -9.36 -1.56
CA TYR A 193 -4.20 -9.25 -2.03
C TYR A 193 -4.29 -8.38 -3.29
N ASP A 194 -3.53 -7.30 -3.33
CA ASP A 194 -3.64 -6.28 -4.37
C ASP A 194 -3.19 -6.80 -5.73
N ILE A 195 -2.28 -7.78 -5.76
CA ILE A 195 -1.85 -8.39 -7.02
C ILE A 195 -2.96 -9.22 -7.68
N TYR A 196 -3.79 -9.93 -6.91
CA TYR A 196 -4.94 -10.64 -7.48
C TYR A 196 -5.96 -9.66 -8.04
N MET A 197 -6.23 -8.58 -7.30
CA MET A 197 -7.17 -7.55 -7.72
C MET A 197 -6.70 -6.80 -8.96
N LEU A 198 -5.40 -6.51 -9.06
CA LEU A 198 -4.80 -5.91 -10.25
C LEU A 198 -4.94 -6.82 -11.46
N ILE A 199 -4.57 -8.10 -11.34
CA ILE A 199 -4.67 -9.06 -12.47
C ILE A 199 -6.13 -9.26 -12.88
N ALA A 200 -7.06 -9.39 -11.93
CA ALA A 200 -8.48 -9.51 -12.21
C ALA A 200 -9.01 -8.30 -12.99
N GLY A 201 -8.74 -7.08 -12.52
CA GLY A 201 -9.15 -5.86 -13.22
C GLY A 201 -8.50 -5.68 -14.59
N LEU A 202 -7.31 -6.24 -14.81
CA LEU A 202 -6.66 -6.27 -16.13
C LEU A 202 -7.34 -7.26 -17.07
N TYR A 203 -7.71 -8.45 -16.60
CA TYR A 203 -8.51 -9.38 -17.41
C TYR A 203 -9.91 -8.84 -17.70
N GLU A 204 -10.54 -8.14 -16.75
CA GLU A 204 -11.80 -7.42 -16.97
C GLU A 204 -11.64 -6.38 -18.09
N SER A 205 -10.59 -5.56 -18.04
CA SER A 205 -10.31 -4.53 -19.06
C SER A 205 -10.01 -5.12 -20.44
N LEU A 206 -9.57 -6.38 -20.48
CA LEU A 206 -9.32 -7.16 -21.70
C LEU A 206 -10.53 -8.03 -22.10
N GLU A 207 -11.63 -7.96 -21.36
CA GLU A 207 -12.84 -8.77 -21.53
C GLU A 207 -12.60 -10.30 -21.49
N ASP A 208 -11.52 -10.75 -20.85
CA ASP A 208 -11.19 -12.16 -20.64
C ASP A 208 -11.74 -12.65 -19.29
N TYR A 209 -13.07 -12.62 -19.19
CA TYR A 209 -13.81 -12.95 -17.96
C TYR A 209 -13.56 -14.39 -17.47
N GLY A 210 -13.16 -15.30 -18.37
CA GLY A 210 -12.78 -16.66 -18.01
C GLY A 210 -11.49 -16.71 -17.18
N LYS A 211 -10.45 -15.97 -17.60
CA LYS A 211 -9.21 -15.87 -16.83
C LYS A 211 -9.38 -15.00 -15.59
N GLU A 212 -10.20 -13.95 -15.66
CA GLU A 212 -10.58 -13.15 -14.49
C GLU A 212 -11.16 -14.05 -13.39
N ALA A 213 -12.19 -14.85 -13.72
CA ALA A 213 -12.82 -15.76 -12.76
C ALA A 213 -11.82 -16.80 -12.20
N ALA A 214 -10.87 -17.28 -13.02
CA ALA A 214 -9.84 -18.21 -12.56
C ALA A 214 -8.91 -17.59 -11.50
N VAL A 215 -8.50 -16.33 -11.68
CA VAL A 215 -7.65 -15.60 -10.73
C VAL A 215 -8.44 -15.24 -9.46
N LEU A 216 -9.66 -14.74 -9.60
CA LEU A 216 -10.53 -14.39 -8.48
C LEU A 216 -10.92 -15.61 -7.63
N ARG A 217 -11.05 -16.79 -8.24
CA ARG A 217 -11.25 -18.04 -7.49
C ARG A 217 -10.06 -18.33 -6.58
N ARG A 218 -8.83 -18.24 -7.10
CA ARG A 218 -7.61 -18.41 -6.28
C ARG A 218 -7.51 -17.35 -5.19
N ALA A 219 -7.90 -16.11 -5.51
CA ALA A 219 -7.96 -15.03 -4.54
C ALA A 219 -8.95 -15.36 -3.41
N TRP A 220 -10.14 -15.89 -3.72
CA TRP A 220 -11.13 -16.26 -2.70
C TRP A 220 -10.61 -17.40 -1.82
N GLU A 221 -10.01 -18.43 -2.41
CA GLU A 221 -9.40 -19.53 -1.65
C GLU A 221 -8.35 -19.02 -0.64
N ARG A 222 -7.58 -17.99 -1.02
CA ARG A 222 -6.54 -17.39 -0.18
C ARG A 222 -7.08 -16.40 0.85
N PHE A 223 -8.08 -15.60 0.45
CA PHE A 223 -8.69 -14.53 1.23
C PHE A 223 -10.19 -14.79 1.42
N PRO A 224 -10.56 -15.87 2.12
CA PRO A 224 -11.94 -16.34 2.14
C PRO A 224 -12.89 -15.36 2.84
N ASP A 225 -12.36 -14.46 3.67
CA ASP A 225 -13.13 -13.45 4.40
C ASP A 225 -13.34 -12.14 3.60
N SER A 226 -12.88 -12.06 2.35
CA SER A 226 -13.15 -10.90 1.48
C SER A 226 -14.44 -11.09 0.70
N ALA A 227 -15.52 -10.43 1.16
CA ALA A 227 -16.79 -10.35 0.42
C ALA A 227 -16.60 -9.75 -0.98
N GLN A 228 -15.67 -8.81 -1.11
CA GLN A 228 -15.39 -8.10 -2.34
C GLN A 228 -14.79 -9.01 -3.43
N VAL A 229 -13.77 -9.81 -3.09
CA VAL A 229 -13.23 -10.83 -4.03
C VAL A 229 -14.35 -11.75 -4.50
N GLY A 230 -15.23 -12.11 -3.58
CA GLY A 230 -16.28 -13.04 -3.92
C GLY A 230 -17.38 -12.50 -4.79
N TYR A 231 -17.75 -11.24 -4.56
CA TYR A 231 -18.62 -10.50 -5.44
C TYR A 231 -18.02 -10.37 -6.84
N TYR A 232 -16.73 -10.02 -6.96
CA TYR A 232 -16.08 -9.94 -8.26
C TYR A 232 -16.02 -11.30 -8.95
N LEU A 233 -15.81 -12.39 -8.23
CA LEU A 233 -15.84 -13.73 -8.82
C LEU A 233 -17.23 -14.06 -9.41
N ALA A 234 -18.30 -13.77 -8.67
CA ALA A 234 -19.66 -13.96 -9.15
C ALA A 234 -19.95 -13.10 -10.39
N ARG A 235 -19.49 -11.85 -10.38
CA ARG A 235 -19.59 -10.93 -11.52
C ARG A 235 -18.80 -11.46 -12.73
N ALA A 236 -17.59 -11.95 -12.55
CA ALA A 236 -16.78 -12.52 -13.63
C ALA A 236 -17.47 -13.74 -14.27
N TYR A 237 -18.13 -14.61 -13.48
CA TYR A 237 -18.94 -15.69 -14.05
C TYR A 237 -20.12 -15.17 -14.87
N ARG A 238 -20.82 -14.15 -14.38
CA ARG A 238 -21.93 -13.52 -15.12
C ARG A 238 -21.43 -12.97 -16.46
N MET A 239 -20.34 -12.21 -16.45
CA MET A 239 -19.76 -11.61 -17.66
C MET A 239 -19.22 -12.67 -18.63
N ALA A 240 -18.77 -13.82 -18.13
CA ALA A 240 -18.41 -14.98 -18.93
C ALA A 240 -19.62 -15.75 -19.50
N GLY A 241 -20.85 -15.37 -19.13
CA GLY A 241 -22.09 -16.05 -19.52
C GLY A 241 -22.40 -17.33 -18.73
N ASP A 242 -21.62 -17.64 -17.69
CA ASP A 242 -21.83 -18.80 -16.81
C ASP A 242 -22.79 -18.43 -15.67
N THR A 243 -24.05 -18.24 -16.05
CA THR A 243 -25.10 -17.71 -15.18
C THR A 243 -25.37 -18.59 -13.96
N GLU A 244 -25.21 -19.91 -14.10
CA GLU A 244 -25.35 -20.86 -13.00
C GLU A 244 -24.25 -20.67 -11.94
N LYS A 245 -22.98 -20.57 -12.36
CA LYS A 245 -21.89 -20.30 -11.41
C LYS A 245 -22.00 -18.90 -10.80
N ALA A 246 -22.45 -17.91 -11.58
CA ALA A 246 -22.68 -16.56 -11.07
C ALA A 246 -23.73 -16.55 -9.95
N PHE A 247 -24.87 -17.20 -10.18
CA PHE A 247 -25.96 -17.31 -9.19
C PHE A 247 -25.47 -17.95 -7.88
N ARG A 248 -24.79 -19.11 -7.99
CA ARG A 248 -24.25 -19.81 -6.81
C ARG A 248 -23.22 -18.97 -6.07
N ALA A 249 -22.33 -18.30 -6.79
CA ALA A 249 -21.30 -17.45 -6.19
C ALA A 249 -21.91 -16.23 -5.48
N TYR A 250 -22.87 -15.53 -6.09
CA TYR A 250 -23.58 -14.42 -5.44
C TYR A 250 -24.30 -14.87 -4.17
N ARG A 251 -24.98 -16.01 -4.24
CA ARG A 251 -25.64 -16.63 -3.09
C ARG A 251 -24.65 -16.93 -1.97
N GLU A 252 -23.50 -17.51 -2.28
CA GLU A 252 -22.46 -17.80 -1.29
C GLU A 252 -21.94 -16.52 -0.61
N VAL A 253 -21.71 -15.44 -1.38
CA VAL A 253 -21.35 -14.12 -0.80
C VAL A 253 -22.45 -13.65 0.15
N ILE A 254 -23.72 -13.73 -0.25
CA ILE A 254 -24.86 -13.27 0.55
C ILE A 254 -24.99 -14.06 1.85
N GLU A 255 -24.85 -15.39 1.79
CA GLU A 255 -24.95 -16.26 2.96
C GLU A 255 -23.82 -16.00 3.96
N ARG A 256 -22.59 -15.79 3.47
CA ARG A 256 -21.42 -15.55 4.32
C ARG A 256 -21.31 -14.10 4.81
N PHE A 257 -21.70 -13.15 3.98
CA PHE A 257 -21.58 -11.71 4.20
C PHE A 257 -22.95 -11.02 4.01
N PRO A 258 -23.93 -11.27 4.90
CA PRO A 258 -25.31 -10.82 4.74
C PRO A 258 -25.52 -9.29 4.85
N ARG A 259 -24.44 -8.51 4.94
CA ARG A 259 -24.46 -7.04 4.95
C ARG A 259 -23.77 -6.43 3.72
N PHE A 260 -23.24 -7.25 2.81
CA PHE A 260 -22.57 -6.78 1.61
C PHE A 260 -23.60 -6.54 0.51
N ALA A 261 -24.00 -5.28 0.33
CA ALA A 261 -25.15 -4.87 -0.48
C ALA A 261 -24.96 -5.17 -1.98
N GLU A 262 -23.73 -5.08 -2.46
CA GLU A 262 -23.36 -5.24 -3.85
C GLU A 262 -23.64 -6.66 -4.36
N ALA A 263 -23.52 -7.67 -3.49
CA ALA A 263 -23.89 -9.04 -3.85
C ALA A 263 -25.40 -9.20 -4.08
N TYR A 264 -26.25 -8.52 -3.30
CA TYR A 264 -27.69 -8.50 -3.54
C TYR A 264 -28.04 -7.77 -4.85
N ALA A 265 -27.37 -6.65 -5.13
CA ALA A 265 -27.55 -5.91 -6.37
C ALA A 265 -27.15 -6.76 -7.59
N GLY A 266 -25.96 -7.38 -7.56
CA GLY A 266 -25.49 -8.26 -8.63
C GLY A 266 -26.38 -9.48 -8.85
N MET A 267 -26.92 -10.06 -7.77
CA MET A 267 -27.90 -11.14 -7.85
C MET A 267 -29.21 -10.70 -8.50
N ALA A 268 -29.72 -9.51 -8.14
CA ALA A 268 -30.94 -8.96 -8.73
C ALA A 268 -30.77 -8.65 -10.22
N GLU A 269 -29.60 -8.11 -10.62
CA GLU A 269 -29.26 -7.90 -12.04
C GLU A 269 -29.27 -9.22 -12.82
N LEU A 270 -28.61 -10.26 -12.30
CA LEU A 270 -28.56 -11.59 -12.92
C LEU A 270 -29.96 -12.19 -13.10
N LEU A 271 -30.83 -12.08 -12.10
CA LEU A 271 -32.21 -12.56 -12.19
C LEU A 271 -33.05 -11.76 -13.20
N GLY A 272 -32.82 -10.44 -13.29
CA GLY A 272 -33.47 -9.56 -14.25
C GLY A 272 -33.15 -9.89 -15.71
N GLU A 273 -32.03 -10.57 -15.97
CA GLU A 273 -31.64 -11.04 -17.31
C GLU A 273 -32.44 -12.28 -17.79
N GLY A 274 -33.39 -12.78 -16.98
CA GLY A 274 -34.25 -13.91 -17.35
C GLY A 274 -33.56 -15.27 -17.22
N VAL A 275 -32.56 -15.38 -16.34
CA VAL A 275 -31.88 -16.63 -16.03
C VAL A 275 -32.83 -17.55 -15.26
N SER A 276 -33.31 -18.62 -15.91
CA SER A 276 -33.98 -19.72 -15.24
C SER A 276 -32.93 -20.74 -14.79
N SER A 277 -32.66 -20.82 -13.49
CA SER A 277 -32.08 -22.03 -12.90
C SER A 277 -33.15 -22.70 -12.04
N ASP A 278 -33.13 -24.03 -11.94
CA ASP A 278 -34.06 -24.75 -11.04
C ASP A 278 -33.96 -24.25 -9.58
N GLU A 279 -32.82 -23.64 -9.21
CA GLU A 279 -32.59 -23.01 -7.92
C GLU A 279 -33.09 -21.55 -7.82
N SER A 280 -33.10 -20.79 -8.93
CA SER A 280 -33.55 -19.38 -8.94
C SER A 280 -35.03 -19.24 -8.62
N ASP A 281 -35.84 -20.22 -9.03
CA ASP A 281 -37.29 -20.25 -8.77
C ASP A 281 -37.63 -20.31 -7.27
N SER A 282 -36.66 -20.69 -6.42
CA SER A 282 -36.78 -20.69 -4.96
C SER A 282 -36.32 -19.37 -4.30
N TRP A 283 -35.55 -18.55 -5.01
CA TRP A 283 -35.02 -17.27 -4.56
C TRP A 283 -35.88 -16.13 -5.13
N ASP A 284 -37.03 -15.88 -4.50
CA ASP A 284 -37.95 -14.82 -4.91
C ASP A 284 -37.28 -13.43 -4.81
N LEU A 285 -37.36 -12.61 -5.86
CA LEU A 285 -36.92 -11.19 -5.89
C LEU A 285 -37.54 -10.38 -4.73
N GLY A 286 -38.72 -10.78 -4.26
CA GLY A 286 -39.37 -10.24 -3.07
C GLY A 286 -38.54 -10.41 -1.78
N SER A 287 -37.79 -11.50 -1.66
CA SER A 287 -36.92 -11.76 -0.49
C SER A 287 -35.63 -10.95 -0.49
N LEU A 288 -35.09 -10.63 -1.68
CA LEU A 288 -33.90 -9.78 -1.86
C LEU A 288 -34.20 -8.31 -1.52
N SER A 289 -35.35 -7.81 -1.98
CA SER A 289 -35.85 -6.46 -1.65
C SER A 289 -36.27 -6.33 -0.19
N PHE A 290 -36.94 -7.33 0.40
CA PHE A 290 -37.29 -7.35 1.83
C PHE A 290 -36.09 -7.54 2.76
N GLY A 291 -35.06 -8.31 2.35
CA GLY A 291 -33.86 -8.54 3.16
C GLY A 291 -33.02 -7.27 3.35
N ALA A 292 -32.86 -6.49 2.28
CA ALA A 292 -32.18 -5.19 2.31
C ALA A 292 -32.98 -4.13 3.09
N THR A 293 -34.29 -4.05 2.86
CA THR A 293 -35.15 -3.01 3.48
C THR A 293 -35.52 -3.29 4.93
N LYS A 294 -35.84 -4.53 5.31
CA LYS A 294 -36.31 -4.89 6.66
C LYS A 294 -35.18 -4.93 7.70
N LYS A 295 -33.92 -5.11 7.26
CA LYS A 295 -32.75 -5.14 8.14
C LYS A 295 -32.01 -3.79 8.22
N TRP A 296 -32.12 -2.91 7.21
CA TRP A 296 -31.29 -1.70 7.13
C TRP A 296 -31.96 -0.40 6.65
N GLY A 297 -33.28 -0.32 6.48
CA GLY A 297 -33.99 0.97 6.37
C GLY A 297 -33.53 1.93 5.25
N ALA A 298 -32.77 1.46 4.26
CA ALA A 298 -32.26 2.29 3.16
C ALA A 298 -32.99 1.92 1.87
N GLY A 299 -33.76 2.85 1.32
CA GLY A 299 -34.29 2.76 -0.04
C GLY A 299 -33.16 2.98 -1.04
N ILE A 300 -32.86 1.97 -1.86
CA ILE A 300 -31.90 2.11 -2.96
C ILE A 300 -32.68 2.55 -4.19
N SER A 301 -32.52 3.80 -4.63
CA SER A 301 -32.96 4.26 -5.95
C SER A 301 -31.81 4.23 -6.94
N TYR A 302 -32.00 3.54 -8.07
CA TYR A 302 -31.04 3.45 -9.16
C TYR A 302 -31.01 4.73 -10.00
N ASP A 303 -29.83 5.36 -10.16
CA ASP A 303 -29.53 6.22 -11.31
C ASP A 303 -28.15 5.85 -11.90
N SER A 304 -28.07 5.81 -13.22
CA SER A 304 -27.14 5.02 -14.04
C SER A 304 -25.95 5.80 -14.59
N ARG A 305 -25.60 6.94 -13.99
CA ARG A 305 -24.50 7.80 -14.47
C ARG A 305 -23.71 8.35 -13.29
N TYR A 306 -22.44 7.95 -13.24
CA TYR A 306 -21.40 8.31 -12.26
C TYR A 306 -21.43 7.54 -10.94
N PHE A 307 -20.42 6.68 -10.78
CA PHE A 307 -19.82 6.32 -9.49
C PHE A 307 -19.68 7.58 -8.63
N GLN A 308 -20.52 7.73 -7.59
CA GLN A 308 -20.31 8.42 -6.31
C GLN A 308 -21.48 8.03 -5.40
N GLU A 309 -21.20 7.37 -4.28
CA GLU A 309 -22.20 7.06 -3.25
C GLU A 309 -22.78 8.36 -2.67
N THR A 310 -24.10 8.51 -2.66
CA THR A 310 -24.78 9.43 -1.74
C THR A 310 -25.81 8.66 -0.93
N VAL A 311 -25.46 8.33 0.30
CA VAL A 311 -26.40 7.79 1.29
C VAL A 311 -27.29 8.95 1.76
N TYR A 312 -28.55 9.00 1.33
CA TYR A 312 -29.54 9.88 1.94
C TYR A 312 -29.95 9.33 3.30
N ARG A 313 -29.57 10.01 4.39
CA ARG A 313 -30.23 9.90 5.69
C ARG A 313 -31.43 10.85 5.70
N GLU A 314 -32.65 10.33 5.65
CA GLU A 314 -33.81 11.11 6.10
C GLU A 314 -33.87 11.05 7.63
N GLU A 315 -33.53 12.16 8.29
CA GLU A 315 -33.86 12.38 9.69
C GLU A 315 -35.38 12.57 9.80
N LEU A 316 -36.07 11.55 10.30
CA LEU A 316 -37.44 11.66 10.77
C LEU A 316 -37.47 12.54 12.03
N VAL A 317 -37.68 13.85 11.83
CA VAL A 317 -38.21 14.73 12.87
C VAL A 317 -39.67 14.32 13.11
N VAL A 318 -39.91 13.56 14.16
CA VAL A 318 -41.26 13.35 14.69
C VAL A 318 -41.64 14.63 15.46
N MET A 319 -42.51 15.45 14.85
CA MET A 319 -43.31 16.41 15.59
C MET A 319 -44.52 15.69 16.18
N ASP A 320 -44.63 15.73 17.50
CA ASP A 320 -45.87 15.97 18.26
C ASP A 320 -45.48 16.65 19.59
#